data_AF-A0AA92LAE0-F1
#
_entry.id   AF-A0AA92LAE0-F1
#
_cell.length_a   1.000
_cell.length_b   1.000
_cell.length_c   1.000
_cell.angle_alpha   90.00
_cell.angle_beta   90.00
_cell.angle_gamma   90.00
#
_symmetry.space_group_name_H-M   'P 1'
#
loop_
_entity.id
_entity.type
_entity.pdbx_description
1 polymer ?
#
loop_
_entity_poly.entity_id
_entity_poly.type
_entity_poly.pdbx_seq_one_letter_code
_entity_poly.pdbx_strand_id
1 'polypeptide(L)'
;MELHMGSPAGTDLFLSLTNPCSHPPREDGRGGFLTRKLNKEQHGIGLKSVKAIVRKCDGTLNHEYDRETKLFNISVLLKDKV
;
A
#
# COMPACT_ATOMS: atom_id res chain seq x y z
N MET A 1 9.82 -5.92 -9.46
CA MET A 1 8.51 -5.54 -8.88
C MET A 1 7.64 -6.76 -9.01
N GLU A 2 7.03 -7.18 -7.93
CA GLU A 2 6.28 -8.43 -7.85
C GLU A 2 4.89 -8.12 -7.29
N LEU A 3 3.87 -8.66 -7.94
CA LEU A 3 2.48 -8.59 -7.52
C LEU A 3 2.01 -10.01 -7.25
N HIS A 4 1.47 -10.22 -6.06
CA HIS A 4 0.87 -11.48 -5.66
C HIS A 4 -0.59 -11.24 -5.28
N MET A 5 -1.45 -12.18 -5.66
CA MET A 5 -2.88 -12.16 -5.43
C MET A 5 -3.30 -13.52 -4.88
N GLY A 6 -4.13 -13.54 -3.85
CA GLY A 6 -4.64 -14.77 -3.27
C GLY A 6 -5.95 -14.56 -2.54
N SER A 7 -6.48 -15.64 -1.97
CA SER A 7 -7.65 -15.62 -1.10
C SER A 7 -7.35 -16.39 0.18
N PRO A 8 -6.90 -15.73 1.26
CA PRO A 8 -6.51 -16.41 2.50
C PRO A 8 -7.72 -17.00 3.24
N ALA A 9 -8.94 -16.51 2.96
CA ALA A 9 -10.19 -17.07 3.46
C ALA A 9 -11.27 -16.95 2.38
N GLY A 10 -11.36 -17.95 1.49
CA GLY A 10 -12.45 -18.29 0.54
C GLY A 10 -13.08 -17.18 -0.33
N THR A 11 -13.56 -16.12 0.29
CA THR A 11 -14.25 -14.97 -0.29
C THR A 11 -13.40 -13.70 -0.25
N ASP A 12 -12.43 -13.59 0.67
CA ASP A 12 -11.59 -12.41 0.80
C ASP A 12 -10.54 -12.33 -0.30
N LEU A 13 -10.30 -11.14 -0.85
CA LEU A 13 -9.23 -10.89 -1.83
C LEU A 13 -8.01 -10.27 -1.14
N PHE A 14 -6.87 -10.95 -1.23
CA PHE A 14 -5.58 -10.45 -0.78
C PHE A 14 -4.72 -10.05 -1.98
N LEU A 15 -4.18 -8.84 -1.94
CA LEU A 15 -3.23 -8.33 -2.91
C LEU A 15 -1.97 -7.92 -2.15
N SER A 16 -0.80 -8.32 -2.61
CA SER A 16 0.48 -7.82 -2.10
C SER A 16 1.37 -7.37 -3.23
N LEU A 17 1.92 -6.18 -3.10
CA LEU A 17 2.86 -5.60 -4.03
C LEU A 17 4.20 -5.38 -3.33
N THR A 18 5.25 -5.95 -3.88
CA THR A 18 6.63 -5.82 -3.41
C THR A 18 7.47 -5.14 -4.47
N ASN A 19 8.15 -4.06 -4.08
CA ASN A 19 9.12 -3.40 -4.95
C ASN A 19 10.41 -3.06 -4.22
N PRO A 20 11.57 -3.18 -4.89
CA PRO A 20 12.81 -2.60 -4.38
C PRO A 20 12.65 -1.10 -4.12
N CYS A 21 13.22 -0.63 -3.02
CA CYS A 21 13.18 0.76 -2.61
C CYS A 21 14.48 1.09 -1.87
N SER A 22 15.41 1.80 -2.52
CA SER A 22 16.76 2.00 -1.98
C SER A 22 16.82 2.81 -0.68
N HIS A 23 15.76 3.57 -0.39
CA HIS A 23 15.66 4.41 0.80
C HIS A 23 14.27 4.26 1.40
N PRO A 24 14.14 4.21 2.74
CA PRO A 24 12.83 4.09 3.38
C PRO A 24 11.90 5.23 2.95
N PRO A 25 10.62 4.93 2.64
CA PRO A 25 9.60 5.97 2.47
C PRO A 25 9.55 6.89 3.69
N ARG A 26 9.33 8.19 3.47
CA ARG A 26 9.13 9.15 4.57
C ARG A 26 7.66 9.21 4.90
N GLU A 27 7.29 8.88 6.13
CA GLU A 27 5.90 8.95 6.58
C GLU A 27 5.42 10.40 6.74
N ASP A 28 4.12 10.62 6.56
CA ASP A 28 3.47 11.93 6.73
C ASP A 28 2.85 12.13 8.14
N GLY A 29 3.03 11.15 9.04
CA GLY A 29 2.44 11.14 10.38
C GLY A 29 0.93 10.85 10.43
N ARG A 30 0.29 10.56 9.29
CA ARG A 30 -1.16 10.29 9.16
C ARG A 30 -1.43 8.91 8.54
N GLY A 31 -0.43 8.03 8.61
CA GLY A 31 -0.44 6.71 7.99
C GLY A 31 -0.40 6.76 6.45
N GLY A 32 0.28 7.76 5.89
CA GLY A 32 0.64 7.88 4.47
C GLY A 32 2.11 8.29 4.31
N PHE A 33 2.50 8.67 3.10
CA PHE A 33 3.89 9.02 2.76
C PHE A 33 4.03 10.39 2.11
N LEU A 34 5.16 11.04 2.37
CA LEU A 34 5.59 12.27 1.73
C LEU A 34 6.24 11.95 0.37
N THR A 35 5.79 12.66 -0.67
CA THR A 35 6.44 12.61 -1.99
C THR A 35 7.81 13.28 -1.96
N ARG A 36 8.79 12.69 -2.67
CA ARG A 36 10.11 13.30 -2.91
C ARG A 36 10.20 14.05 -4.24
N LYS A 37 9.15 14.02 -5.07
CA LYS A 37 9.09 14.75 -6.34
C LYS A 37 8.98 16.27 -6.08
N LEU A 38 9.53 17.09 -6.97
CA LEU A 38 9.60 18.56 -6.80
C LEU A 38 8.22 19.20 -6.56
N ASN A 39 7.21 18.85 -7.36
CA ASN A 39 5.87 19.43 -7.27
C ASN A 39 5.03 18.75 -6.19
N LYS A 40 5.37 19.01 -4.91
CA LYS A 40 4.78 18.32 -3.76
C LYS A 40 3.25 18.47 -3.67
N GLU A 41 2.71 19.60 -4.11
CA GLU A 41 1.27 19.88 -4.09
C GLU A 41 0.48 19.02 -5.10
N GLN A 42 1.14 18.55 -6.16
CA GLN A 42 0.51 17.77 -7.23
C GLN A 42 0.80 16.26 -7.15
N HIS A 43 1.56 15.83 -6.14
CA HIS A 43 2.05 14.46 -6.01
C HIS A 43 1.80 13.86 -4.62
N GLY A 44 1.91 12.54 -4.51
CA GLY A 44 1.67 11.82 -3.25
C GLY A 44 0.19 11.53 -2.94
N ILE A 45 -0.69 11.73 -3.92
CA ILE A 45 -2.14 11.44 -3.78
C ILE A 45 -2.52 10.00 -4.18
N GLY A 46 -1.65 9.28 -4.91
CA GLY A 46 -1.95 7.96 -5.45
C GLY A 46 -2.32 6.96 -4.36
N LEU A 47 -1.42 6.74 -3.39
CA LEU A 47 -1.68 5.81 -2.28
C LEU A 47 -2.83 6.29 -1.36
N LYS A 48 -3.04 7.61 -1.25
CA LYS A 48 -4.19 8.17 -0.52
C LYS A 48 -5.50 7.78 -1.20
N SER A 49 -5.54 7.81 -2.53
CA SER A 49 -6.70 7.40 -3.33
C SER A 49 -6.98 5.91 -3.18
N VAL A 50 -5.94 5.06 -3.27
CA VAL A 50 -6.05 3.61 -3.04
C VAL A 50 -6.60 3.34 -1.64
N LYS A 51 -6.03 3.95 -0.59
CA LYS A 51 -6.51 3.82 0.79
C LYS A 51 -7.98 4.21 0.95
N ALA A 52 -8.43 5.25 0.25
CA ALA A 52 -9.82 5.68 0.28
C ALA A 52 -10.77 4.64 -0.36
N ILE A 53 -10.39 4.03 -1.48
CA ILE A 53 -11.19 2.99 -2.13
C ILE A 53 -11.19 1.70 -1.30
N VAL A 54 -10.04 1.26 -0.80
CA VAL A 54 -9.94 0.07 0.07
C VAL A 54 -10.89 0.18 1.26
N ARG A 55 -10.96 1.36 1.90
CA ARG A 55 -11.91 1.63 2.98
C ARG A 55 -13.38 1.57 2.55
N LYS A 56 -13.73 2.02 1.34
CA LYS A 56 -15.11 1.92 0.81
C LYS A 56 -15.53 0.47 0.55
N CYS A 57 -14.57 -0.40 0.30
CA CYS A 57 -14.77 -1.84 0.14
C CYS A 57 -14.61 -2.61 1.46
N ASP A 58 -14.71 -1.95 2.62
CA ASP A 58 -14.56 -2.55 3.95
C ASP A 58 -13.25 -3.35 4.14
N GLY A 59 -12.22 -2.96 3.37
CA GLY A 59 -10.91 -3.57 3.37
C GLY A 59 -9.88 -2.81 4.20
N THR A 60 -8.70 -3.40 4.31
CA THR A 60 -7.53 -2.82 4.97
C THR A 60 -6.34 -2.72 4.01
N LEU A 61 -5.52 -1.69 4.19
CA LEU A 61 -4.27 -1.50 3.47
C LEU A 61 -3.15 -1.31 4.50
N ASN A 62 -2.15 -2.18 4.42
CA ASN A 62 -0.94 -2.12 5.23
C ASN A 62 0.28 -1.91 4.34
N HIS A 63 1.35 -1.41 4.94
CA HIS A 63 2.63 -1.26 4.28
C HIS A 63 3.76 -1.49 5.27
N GLU A 64 4.89 -1.97 4.76
CA GLU A 64 6.10 -2.18 5.52
C GLU A 64 7.31 -1.92 4.63
N TYR A 65 8.41 -1.51 5.26
CA TYR A 65 9.70 -1.37 4.60
C TYR A 65 10.73 -2.19 5.36
N ASP A 66 11.29 -3.18 4.68
CA ASP A 66 12.38 -3.99 5.19
C ASP A 66 13.72 -3.29 4.91
N ARG A 67 14.46 -2.97 5.97
CA ARG A 67 15.75 -2.28 5.87
C ARG A 67 16.88 -3.18 5.40
N GLU A 68 16.80 -4.47 5.65
CA GLU A 68 17.82 -5.45 5.29
C GLU A 68 17.72 -5.76 3.79
N THR A 69 16.53 -6.12 3.33
CA THR A 69 16.30 -6.46 1.90
C THR A 69 16.08 -5.24 1.02
N LYS A 70 15.83 -4.05 1.62
CA LYS A 70 15.45 -2.81 0.92
C LYS A 70 14.21 -2.98 0.06
N LEU A 71 13.27 -3.78 0.55
CA LEU A 71 11.98 -4.02 -0.10
C LEU A 71 10.89 -3.20 0.59
N PHE A 72 10.04 -2.60 -0.23
CA PHE A 72 8.81 -1.97 0.21
C PHE A 72 7.64 -2.86 -0.19
N ASN A 73 6.84 -3.24 0.80
CA ASN A 73 5.67 -4.07 0.60
C ASN A 73 4.41 -3.27 0.92
N ILE A 74 3.40 -3.38 0.08
CA ILE A 74 2.03 -2.97 0.37
C ILE A 74 1.17 -4.22 0.31
N SER A 75 0.29 -4.40 1.29
CA SER A 75 -0.74 -5.43 1.27
C SER A 75 -2.13 -4.82 1.41
N VAL A 76 -3.09 -5.39 0.68
CA VAL A 76 -4.49 -5.02 0.70
C VAL A 76 -5.31 -6.27 0.95
N LEU A 77 -6.21 -6.20 1.92
CA LEU A 77 -7.23 -7.22 2.14
C LEU A 77 -8.58 -6.57 1.87
N LEU A 78 -9.32 -7.08 0.89
CA LEU A 78 -10.71 -6.71 0.64
C LEU A 78 -11.60 -7.85 1.13
N LYS A 79 -12.62 -7.49 1.89
CA LYS A 79 -13.63 -8.44 2.36
C LYS A 79 -14.73 -8.55 1.33
N ASP A 80 -15.23 -9.75 1.13
CA ASP A 80 -16.44 -9.91 0.33
C ASP A 80 -17.64 -9.33 1.07
N LYS A 81 -18.54 -8.71 0.32
CA LYS A 81 -19.82 -8.22 0.87
C LYS A 81 -20.83 -9.35 0.69
N VAL A 82 -20.96 -10.20 1.70
CA VAL A 82 -22.09 -11.13 1.82
C VAL A 82 -23.40 -10.35 1.87
#